data_AF-A0A7S0M2R0-F1
#
_entry.id   AF-A0A7S0M2R0-F1
#
_cell.length_a   1.000
_cell.length_b   1.000
_cell.length_c   1.000
_cell.angle_alpha   90.00
_cell.angle_beta   90.00
_cell.angle_gamma   90.00
#
_symmetry.space_group_name_H-M   'P 1'
#
loop_
_entity.id
_entity.type
_entity.pdbx_description
1 polymer ?
#
loop_
_entity_poly.entity_id
_entity_poly.type
_entity_poly.pdbx_seq_one_letter_code
_entity_poly.pdbx_strand_id
1 'polypeptide(L)'
;VLSVLPPSCSVAGGTEVHLDLDSDLPELSGVECVFGDARSNATVLAARSLMCGAPPALLPDSVVLAVHQGGRVLSEGACFVYMPLAVISSIAPSGGPVDGGTVVTVFGEGLAGLPGSQVLCKFGDIAVAGSPA
;
A
#
# COMPACT_ATOMS: atom_id res chain seq x y z
N VAL A 1 -3.86 -16.96 -1.26
CA VAL A 1 -4.31 -15.57 -0.98
C VAL A 1 -5.26 -15.18 -2.09
N LEU A 2 -6.47 -14.73 -1.78
CA LEU A 2 -7.47 -14.28 -2.77
C LEU A 2 -7.25 -12.83 -3.19
N SER A 3 -7.00 -11.95 -2.23
CA SER A 3 -6.80 -10.51 -2.47
C SER A 3 -5.82 -9.91 -1.47
N VAL A 4 -5.12 -8.88 -1.93
CA VAL A 4 -4.21 -8.05 -1.14
C VAL A 4 -4.53 -6.59 -1.44
N LEU A 5 -4.83 -5.82 -0.39
CA LEU A 5 -5.20 -4.41 -0.53
C LEU A 5 -4.54 -3.54 0.54
N PRO A 6 -3.78 -2.50 0.17
CA PRO A 6 -3.29 -2.24 -1.19
C PRO A 6 -2.26 -3.29 -1.64
N PRO A 7 -2.10 -3.54 -2.96
CA PRO A 7 -1.09 -4.48 -3.48
C PRO A 7 0.33 -3.86 -3.53
N SER A 8 0.51 -2.66 -3.01
CA SER A 8 1.78 -1.94 -3.01
C SER A 8 1.89 -0.97 -1.83
N CYS A 9 3.13 -0.62 -1.48
CA CYS A 9 3.44 0.42 -0.51
C CYS A 9 4.73 1.15 -0.87
N SER A 10 5.10 2.19 -0.11
CA SER A 10 6.42 2.80 -0.23
C SER A 10 7.50 1.94 0.44
N VAL A 11 8.76 2.10 0.02
CA VAL A 11 9.93 1.51 0.69
C VAL A 11 10.05 1.88 2.18
N ALA A 12 9.41 2.96 2.65
CA ALA A 12 9.37 3.29 4.07
C ALA A 12 8.55 2.27 4.91
N GLY A 13 7.71 1.46 4.26
CA GLY A 13 6.79 0.54 4.93
C GLY A 13 5.67 1.27 5.66
N GLY A 14 5.10 0.63 6.68
CA GLY A 14 4.07 1.18 7.57
C GLY A 14 2.66 1.18 7.00
N THR A 15 2.47 0.79 5.73
CA THR A 15 1.15 0.62 5.13
C THR A 15 0.43 -0.58 5.74
N GLU A 16 -0.79 -0.38 6.20
CA GLU A 16 -1.68 -1.49 6.60
C GLU A 16 -2.17 -2.22 5.35
N VAL A 17 -1.86 -3.51 5.27
CA VAL A 17 -2.22 -4.39 4.17
C VAL A 17 -3.27 -5.37 4.66
N HIS A 18 -4.44 -5.35 4.02
CA HIS A 18 -5.52 -6.29 4.23
C HIS A 18 -5.37 -7.48 3.28
N LEU A 19 -5.48 -8.69 3.82
CA LEU A 19 -5.42 -9.92 3.05
C LEU A 19 -6.67 -10.75 3.28
N ASP A 20 -7.25 -11.21 2.16
CA ASP A 20 -8.26 -12.25 2.18
C ASP A 20 -7.63 -13.57 1.73
N LEU A 21 -7.88 -14.63 2.49
CA LEU A 21 -7.32 -15.96 2.27
C LEU A 21 -8.29 -16.86 1.52
N ASP A 22 -7.74 -17.81 0.78
CA ASP A 22 -8.46 -18.85 0.04
C ASP A 22 -9.00 -19.97 0.94
N SER A 23 -8.43 -20.13 2.13
CA SER A 23 -8.81 -21.12 3.15
C SER A 23 -8.83 -20.49 4.55
N ASP A 24 -9.52 -21.16 5.48
CA ASP A 24 -9.63 -20.72 6.88
C ASP A 24 -8.30 -20.90 7.62
N LEU A 25 -7.99 -19.94 8.49
CA LEU A 25 -6.89 -20.02 9.43
C LEU A 25 -7.18 -21.09 10.50
N PRO A 26 -6.26 -22.03 10.75
CA PRO A 26 -6.49 -23.08 11.74
C PRO A 26 -6.46 -22.52 13.18
N GLU A 27 -5.67 -21.47 13.44
CA GLU A 27 -5.66 -20.72 14.70
C GLU A 27 -5.66 -19.21 14.43
N LEU A 28 -6.20 -18.41 15.37
CA LEU A 28 -6.28 -16.95 15.24
C LEU A 28 -5.04 -16.21 15.81
N SER A 29 -3.98 -16.94 16.17
CA SER A 29 -2.77 -16.39 16.79
C SER A 29 -1.50 -16.89 16.11
N GLY A 30 -0.40 -16.14 16.24
CA GLY A 30 0.91 -16.55 15.70
C GLY A 30 0.97 -16.56 14.17
N VAL A 31 0.11 -15.75 13.52
CA VAL A 31 0.09 -15.55 12.08
C VAL A 31 1.06 -14.42 11.72
N GLU A 32 1.88 -14.64 10.70
CA GLU A 32 2.86 -13.69 10.18
C GLU A 32 2.65 -13.48 8.68
N CYS A 33 2.73 -12.23 8.24
CA CYS A 33 2.87 -11.90 6.82
C CYS A 33 4.35 -11.80 6.47
N VAL A 34 4.73 -12.47 5.39
CA VAL A 34 6.11 -12.54 4.90
C VAL A 34 6.17 -11.87 3.53
N PHE A 35 6.88 -10.74 3.45
CA PHE A 35 7.09 -9.93 2.27
C PHE A 35 8.50 -10.20 1.72
N GLY A 36 8.65 -11.20 0.86
CA GLY A 36 9.97 -11.72 0.48
C GLY A 36 10.71 -12.27 1.71
N ASP A 37 11.76 -11.57 2.15
CA ASP A 37 12.54 -11.96 3.34
C ASP A 37 12.07 -11.26 4.63
N ALA A 38 11.25 -10.21 4.51
CA ALA A 38 10.80 -9.41 5.64
C ALA A 38 9.54 -10.00 6.28
N ARG A 39 9.45 -9.98 7.61
CA ARG A 39 8.30 -10.54 8.37
C ARG A 39 7.59 -9.45 9.16
N SER A 40 6.28 -9.59 9.30
CA SER A 40 5.44 -8.75 10.15
C SER A 40 4.37 -9.60 10.83
N ASN A 41 4.03 -9.25 12.06
CA ASN A 41 2.92 -9.88 12.76
C ASN A 41 1.60 -9.49 12.10
N ALA A 42 0.71 -10.47 11.93
CA ALA A 42 -0.64 -10.24 11.45
C ALA A 42 -1.62 -10.13 12.62
N THR A 43 -2.60 -9.25 12.47
CA THR A 43 -3.81 -9.19 13.29
C THR A 43 -4.91 -9.91 12.53
N VAL A 44 -5.44 -10.99 13.10
CA VAL A 44 -6.53 -11.75 12.47
C VAL A 44 -7.85 -11.05 12.74
N LEU A 45 -8.58 -10.71 11.68
CA LEU A 45 -9.86 -10.00 11.74
C LEU A 45 -11.04 -10.98 11.65
N ALA A 46 -10.89 -12.05 10.87
CA ALA A 46 -11.85 -13.14 10.73
C ALA A 46 -11.13 -14.44 10.31
N ALA A 47 -11.86 -15.56 10.17
CA ALA A 47 -11.30 -16.86 9.79
C ALA A 47 -10.45 -16.82 8.51
N ARG A 48 -10.74 -15.90 7.58
CA ARG A 48 -10.04 -15.75 6.29
C ARG A 48 -9.54 -14.34 6.02
N SER A 49 -9.61 -13.46 7.01
CA SER A 49 -9.27 -12.04 6.83
C SER A 49 -8.27 -11.64 7.89
N LEU A 50 -7.18 -11.03 7.47
CA LEU A 50 -6.13 -10.56 8.36
C LEU A 50 -5.56 -9.24 7.86
N MET A 51 -4.92 -8.53 8.78
CA MET A 51 -4.25 -7.26 8.53
C MET A 51 -2.81 -7.33 9.02
N CYS A 52 -1.87 -6.84 8.22
CA CYS A 52 -0.48 -6.75 8.60
C CYS A 52 0.14 -5.43 8.12
N GLY A 53 1.10 -4.91 8.88
CA GLY A 53 1.85 -3.73 8.48
C GLY A 53 3.02 -4.13 7.58
N ALA A 54 3.11 -3.56 6.38
CA ALA A 54 4.25 -3.77 5.50
C ALA A 54 5.55 -3.28 6.17
N PRO A 55 6.57 -4.13 6.35
CA PRO A 55 7.87 -3.69 6.88
C PRO A 55 8.55 -2.67 5.95
N PRO A 56 9.49 -1.87 6.45
CA PRO A 56 10.37 -1.07 5.58
C PRO A 56 11.24 -1.97 4.69
N ALA A 57 11.49 -1.51 3.46
CA ALA A 57 12.38 -2.14 2.49
C ALA A 57 13.53 -1.17 2.14
N LEU A 58 14.68 -1.72 1.72
CA LEU A 58 15.85 -0.91 1.37
C LEU A 58 15.73 -0.28 -0.02
N LEU A 59 15.13 -0.99 -0.97
CA LEU A 59 15.02 -0.58 -2.37
C LEU A 59 13.63 -0.92 -2.91
N PRO A 60 13.15 -0.20 -3.94
CA PRO A 60 11.95 -0.59 -4.66
C PRO A 60 12.12 -1.96 -5.30
N ASP A 61 11.17 -2.85 -5.08
CA ASP A 61 11.20 -4.21 -5.63
C ASP A 61 9.80 -4.85 -5.61
N SER A 62 9.62 -5.88 -6.43
CA SER A 62 8.43 -6.73 -6.44
C SER A 62 8.73 -8.01 -5.65
N VAL A 63 8.02 -8.21 -4.54
CA VAL A 63 8.21 -9.37 -3.67
C VAL A 63 6.99 -10.29 -3.68
N VAL A 64 7.21 -11.54 -3.30
CA VAL A 64 6.12 -12.49 -3.03
C VAL A 64 5.67 -12.30 -1.59
N LEU A 65 4.36 -12.12 -1.41
CA LEU A 65 3.69 -12.09 -0.13
C LEU A 65 3.16 -13.49 0.20
N ALA A 66 3.55 -13.98 1.37
CA ALA A 66 3.10 -15.23 1.94
C ALA A 66 2.57 -15.04 3.37
N VAL A 67 1.76 -15.98 3.82
CA VAL A 67 1.20 -16.03 5.17
C VAL A 67 1.72 -17.29 5.84
N HIS A 68 2.36 -17.10 6.99
CA HIS A 68 2.95 -18.18 7.77
C HIS A 68 2.26 -18.29 9.12
N GLN A 69 2.24 -19.49 9.69
CA GLN A 69 1.84 -19.73 11.07
C GLN A 69 2.62 -20.90 11.65
N GLY A 70 3.24 -20.68 12.82
CA GLY A 70 4.03 -21.72 13.49
C GLY A 70 5.15 -22.31 12.61
N GLY A 71 5.74 -21.50 11.73
CA GLY A 71 6.79 -21.92 10.80
C GLY A 71 6.31 -22.63 9.53
N ARG A 72 5.01 -22.85 9.35
CA ARG A 72 4.43 -23.42 8.12
C ARG A 72 3.90 -22.31 7.21
N VAL A 73 3.99 -22.53 5.90
CA VAL A 73 3.33 -21.68 4.89
C VAL A 73 1.87 -22.07 4.82
N LEU A 74 0.97 -21.13 5.12
CA LEU A 74 -0.48 -21.32 4.97
C LEU A 74 -0.95 -20.91 3.58
N SER A 75 -0.34 -19.85 3.03
CA SER A 75 -0.73 -19.29 1.74
C SER A 75 0.44 -18.52 1.15
N GLU A 76 0.61 -18.55 -0.17
CA GLU A 76 1.72 -17.88 -0.86
C GLU A 76 1.32 -17.45 -2.28
N GLY A 77 2.22 -16.75 -2.96
CA GLY A 77 2.08 -16.42 -4.38
C GLY A 77 1.37 -15.10 -4.69
N ALA A 78 1.00 -14.32 -3.68
CA ALA A 78 0.51 -12.96 -3.92
C ALA A 78 1.68 -12.03 -4.28
N CYS A 79 1.50 -11.19 -5.30
CA CYS A 79 2.48 -10.18 -5.67
C CYS A 79 2.28 -8.92 -4.81
N PHE A 80 3.36 -8.37 -4.26
CA PHE A 80 3.34 -7.12 -3.52
C PHE A 80 4.53 -6.24 -3.94
N VAL A 81 4.28 -4.95 -4.16
CA VAL A 81 5.28 -4.06 -4.75
C VAL A 81 5.70 -2.96 -3.78
N TYR A 82 7.00 -2.86 -3.50
CA TYR A 82 7.61 -1.71 -2.85
C TYR A 82 7.98 -0.65 -3.88
N MET A 83 7.42 0.54 -3.70
CA MET A 83 7.59 1.69 -4.56
C MET A 83 8.56 2.69 -3.94
N PRO A 84 9.27 3.49 -4.76
CA PRO A 84 10.10 4.58 -4.25
C PRO A 84 9.28 5.57 -3.42
N LEU A 85 9.96 6.29 -2.52
CA LEU A 85 9.32 7.35 -1.76
C LEU A 85 8.86 8.47 -2.71
N ALA A 86 7.60 8.89 -2.57
CA ALA A 86 7.06 9.99 -3.32
C ALA A 86 7.60 11.32 -2.78
N VAL A 87 8.19 12.14 -3.65
CA VAL A 87 8.72 13.47 -3.31
C VAL A 87 8.12 14.50 -4.24
N ILE A 88 7.38 15.47 -3.71
CA ILE A 88 6.85 16.59 -4.47
C ILE A 88 7.95 17.67 -4.59
N SER A 89 8.27 18.07 -5.82
CA SER A 89 9.26 19.11 -6.10
C SER A 89 8.64 20.47 -6.38
N SER A 90 7.51 20.51 -7.11
CA SER A 90 6.81 21.76 -7.42
C SER A 90 5.38 21.50 -7.88
N ILE A 91 4.58 22.58 -7.94
CA ILE A 91 3.21 22.57 -8.46
C ILE A 91 3.03 23.74 -9.42
N ALA A 92 2.27 23.56 -10.50
CA ALA A 92 1.93 24.64 -11.41
C ALA A 92 0.53 24.46 -12.04
N PRO A 93 -0.30 25.50 -12.10
CA PRO A 93 -0.11 26.80 -11.43
C PRO A 93 -0.27 26.66 -9.90
N SER A 94 0.34 27.57 -9.14
CA SER A 94 0.24 27.61 -7.67
C SER A 94 -1.04 28.28 -7.15
N GLY A 95 -1.91 28.74 -8.05
CA GLY A 95 -3.16 29.40 -7.71
C GLY A 95 -4.14 29.42 -8.89
N GLY A 96 -5.40 29.70 -8.56
CA GLY A 96 -6.52 29.77 -9.50
C GLY A 96 -7.71 30.51 -8.87
N PRO A 97 -8.82 30.66 -9.60
CA PRO A 97 -10.03 31.27 -9.09
C PRO A 97 -10.62 30.52 -7.90
N VAL A 98 -11.29 31.23 -6.99
CA VAL A 98 -12.00 30.62 -5.84
C VAL A 98 -13.09 29.66 -6.30
N ASP A 99 -13.69 29.93 -7.46
CA ASP A 99 -14.72 29.07 -8.08
C ASP A 99 -14.14 27.74 -8.63
N GLY A 100 -12.81 27.57 -8.63
CA GLY A 100 -12.13 26.35 -9.06
C GLY A 100 -11.96 26.24 -10.57
N GLY A 101 -11.82 24.99 -11.06
CA GLY A 101 -11.65 24.67 -12.48
C GLY A 101 -10.22 24.77 -13.02
N THR A 102 -9.25 25.18 -12.19
CA THR A 102 -7.83 25.19 -12.56
C THR A 102 -7.23 23.79 -12.40
N VAL A 103 -6.70 23.23 -13.49
CA VAL A 103 -5.91 22.00 -13.45
C VAL A 103 -4.53 22.33 -12.87
N VAL A 104 -4.20 21.70 -11.74
CA VAL A 104 -2.89 21.83 -11.09
C VAL A 104 -2.04 20.60 -11.42
N THR A 105 -0.89 20.83 -12.04
CA THR A 105 0.11 19.81 -12.31
C THR A 105 1.07 19.73 -11.14
N VAL A 106 1.24 18.53 -10.57
CA VAL A 106 2.20 18.25 -9.50
C VAL A 106 3.43 17.59 -10.11
N PHE A 107 4.60 18.18 -9.89
CA PHE A 107 5.88 17.63 -10.31
C PHE A 107 6.59 17.00 -9.11
N GLY A 108 7.29 15.91 -9.37
CA GLY A 108 7.98 15.17 -8.32
C GLY A 108 8.55 13.85 -8.79
N GLU A 109 9.13 13.11 -7.86
CA GLU A 109 9.68 11.78 -8.05
C GLU A 109 8.81 10.75 -7.33
N GLY A 110 8.78 9.51 -7.85
CA GLY A 110 8.01 8.41 -7.25
C GLY A 110 6.49 8.55 -7.33
N LEU A 111 5.96 9.57 -8.02
CA LEU A 111 4.52 9.85 -8.10
C LEU A 111 3.74 8.88 -9.01
N ALA A 112 4.37 8.38 -10.08
CA ALA A 112 3.74 7.48 -11.04
C ALA A 112 3.34 6.11 -10.44
N GLY A 113 3.94 5.76 -9.31
CA GLY A 113 3.70 4.50 -8.62
C GLY A 113 2.55 4.51 -7.63
N LEU A 114 1.99 5.68 -7.34
CA LEU A 114 0.90 5.80 -6.39
C LEU A 114 -0.42 5.42 -7.07
N PRO A 115 -1.24 4.53 -6.48
CA PRO A 115 -2.57 4.29 -7.01
C PRO A 115 -3.36 5.60 -6.94
N GLY A 116 -4.06 5.96 -8.03
CA GLY A 116 -4.76 7.25 -8.12
C GLY A 116 -5.78 7.51 -7.01
N SER A 117 -6.31 6.44 -6.38
CA SER A 117 -7.18 6.54 -5.20
C SER A 117 -6.49 7.07 -3.93
N GLN A 118 -5.15 7.06 -3.90
CA GLN A 118 -4.36 7.56 -2.78
C GLN A 118 -3.78 8.96 -3.01
N VAL A 119 -3.95 9.53 -4.22
CA VAL A 119 -3.47 10.87 -4.54
C VAL A 119 -4.61 11.87 -4.38
N LEU A 120 -4.52 12.72 -3.36
CA LEU A 120 -5.49 13.77 -3.09
C LEU A 120 -4.78 15.12 -3.08
N CYS A 121 -5.28 16.06 -3.86
CA CYS A 121 -4.92 17.47 -3.74
C CYS A 121 -5.92 18.13 -2.79
N LYS A 122 -5.41 18.75 -1.71
CA LYS A 122 -6.24 19.43 -0.73
C LYS A 122 -6.11 20.95 -0.86
N PHE A 123 -7.22 21.62 -1.14
CA PHE A 123 -7.36 23.07 -1.27
C PHE A 123 -8.29 23.58 -0.16
N GLY A 124 -7.72 24.11 0.93
CA GLY A 124 -8.51 24.40 2.14
C GLY A 124 -9.14 23.12 2.69
N ASP A 125 -10.47 23.09 2.81
CA ASP A 125 -11.21 21.90 3.28
C ASP A 125 -11.66 20.97 2.13
N ILE A 126 -11.38 21.33 0.88
CA ILE A 126 -11.79 20.57 -0.29
C ILE A 126 -10.66 19.62 -0.69
N ALA A 127 -10.95 18.32 -0.76
CA ALA A 127 -10.04 17.33 -1.33
C ALA A 127 -10.54 16.89 -2.71
N VAL A 128 -9.66 16.92 -3.70
CA VAL A 128 -9.94 16.44 -5.06
C VAL A 128 -8.97 15.33 -5.42
N ALA A 129 -9.46 14.30 -6.11
CA ALA A 129 -8.62 13.20 -6.58
C ALA A 129 -7.65 13.69 -7.65
N GLY A 130 -6.38 13.34 -7.49
CA GLY A 130 -5.38 13.49 -8.53
C GLY A 130 -5.36 12.26 -9.43
N SER A 131 -5.17 12.46 -10.74
CA SER A 131 -4.88 11.37 -11.66
C SER A 131 -3.39 11.40 -12.00
N PRO A 132 -2.63 10.31 -11.79
CA PRO A 132 -1.30 10.20 -12.37
C PRO A 132 -1.42 10.29 -13.90
N ALA A 133 -0.55 11.10 -14.50
CA ALA A 133 -0.47 11.29 -15.95
C ALA A 133 0.38 10.19 -16.61
#